data_AF-A0A814NVB5-F1
#
_entry.id   AF-A0A814NVB5-F1
#
_cell.length_a   1.000
_cell.length_b   1.000
_cell.length_c   1.000
_cell.angle_alpha   90.00
_cell.angle_beta   90.00
_cell.angle_gamma   90.00
#
_symmetry.space_group_name_H-M   'P 1'
#
loop_
_entity.id
_entity.type
_entity.pdbx_description
1 polymer ?
#
loop_
_entity_poly.entity_id
_entity_poly.type
_entity_poly.pdbx_seq_one_letter_code
_entity_poly.pdbx_strand_id
1 'polypeptide(L)'
;MKNIQCMKGGKIFEKKNMNEKPDILCQSGVSLDLFGRNNGQFKSYPSILTNKMLVLDDKLWRDVLSQFRSYDSVWGFHFDGESIDYYPWASEYKKLRLFDVTMGYNRQLYDWITPGYLLHYVPNITNPSLRLSANNVMVMKKSVTAYKNNSEITAPVMWINGNCNAKSGRTEYMSEFMKHIDVDSWGACMRNKGDLPPDIIRIQGGKGDDFWNLNWIQAKMALSSNYLFTIAIENSLTYDYVTEKLWQPLVAGSVPIYLGARNIEDWLPCKNCIIDLRQFKTPKEAAEFVRKVATNKSLYQTYHRWRSQPVLKQFQNIINYFDYSRKYSMECIVCDMAHDINILGKNPYSNIRKILSSLNPFEWVW
;
A
#
# COMPACT_ATOMS: atom_id res chain seq x y z
N MET A 1 17.10 5.26 0.57
CA MET A 1 16.29 5.43 1.79
C MET A 1 16.52 6.83 2.30
N LYS A 2 15.48 7.67 2.33
CA LYS A 2 15.57 9.09 2.71
C LYS A 2 15.88 9.22 4.21
N ASN A 3 16.67 10.23 4.56
CA ASN A 3 17.04 10.63 5.92
C ASN A 3 15.86 10.46 6.90
N ILE A 4 15.98 9.52 7.85
CA ILE A 4 15.06 9.45 8.99
C ILE A 4 15.41 10.64 9.89
N GLN A 5 14.58 11.66 9.88
CA GLN A 5 14.67 12.81 10.78
C GLN A 5 13.84 12.49 12.02
N CYS A 6 14.46 12.12 13.14
CA CYS A 6 13.74 12.01 14.41
C CYS A 6 13.58 13.41 15.04
N MET A 7 12.38 13.72 15.53
CA MET A 7 12.14 14.98 16.23
C MET A 7 12.26 14.78 17.73
N LYS A 8 13.01 15.64 18.43
CA LYS A 8 12.99 15.75 19.89
C LYS A 8 12.29 17.04 20.27
N GLY A 9 11.14 16.96 20.97
CA GLY A 9 10.44 18.13 21.48
C GLY A 9 10.03 19.17 20.41
N GLY A 10 9.66 18.72 19.21
CA GLY A 10 9.22 19.58 18.11
C GLY A 10 10.33 20.21 17.25
N LYS A 11 11.60 19.78 17.39
CA LYS A 11 12.72 20.20 16.51
C LYS A 11 13.26 19.03 15.70
N ILE A 12 13.47 19.25 14.40
CA ILE A 12 14.00 18.30 13.42
C ILE A 12 15.51 18.10 13.65
N PHE A 13 15.96 16.85 13.81
CA PHE A 13 17.39 16.50 13.73
C PHE A 13 17.75 16.08 12.30
N GLU A 14 18.69 16.78 11.67
CA GLU A 14 19.27 16.38 10.38
C GLU A 14 20.52 15.51 10.58
N LYS A 15 20.55 14.30 10.02
CA LYS A 15 21.75 13.46 9.96
C LYS A 15 22.65 13.98 8.83
N LYS A 16 23.79 14.60 9.15
CA LYS A 16 24.86 14.90 8.19
C LYS A 16 25.71 13.64 7.99
N ASN A 17 25.83 13.19 6.74
CA ASN A 17 26.68 12.11 6.20
C ASN A 17 26.10 10.68 6.17
N MET A 18 26.09 10.09 4.96
CA MET A 18 25.49 8.79 4.60
C MET A 18 26.48 7.60 4.62
N ASN A 19 27.73 7.78 5.05
CA ASN A 19 28.76 6.73 4.96
C ASN A 19 29.06 6.01 6.29
N GLU A 20 28.35 6.32 7.37
CA GLU A 20 28.48 5.61 8.65
C GLU A 20 27.28 4.68 8.87
N LYS A 21 27.56 3.48 9.39
CA LYS A 21 26.56 2.45 9.71
C LYS A 21 25.37 3.06 10.47
N PRO A 22 24.13 2.58 10.27
CA PRO A 22 22.97 3.13 10.93
C PRO A 22 22.93 2.69 12.40
N ASP A 23 23.81 3.25 13.22
CA ASP A 23 23.50 3.43 14.63
C ASP A 23 22.36 4.46 14.66
N ILE A 24 21.12 3.96 14.79
CA ILE A 24 19.97 4.78 15.13
C ILE A 24 20.16 5.15 16.60
N LEU A 25 21.06 6.09 16.86
CA LEU A 25 21.38 6.56 18.20
C LEU A 25 20.17 7.34 18.72
N CYS A 26 19.28 6.67 19.47
CA CYS A 26 18.57 7.36 20.53
C CYS A 26 19.68 8.02 21.38
N GLN A 27 19.84 9.35 21.33
CA GLN A 27 21.01 10.10 21.85
C GLN A 27 21.27 10.00 23.37
N SER A 28 20.64 9.06 24.08
CA SER A 28 20.57 8.99 25.55
C SER A 28 20.86 7.59 26.12
N GLY A 29 21.70 6.80 25.46
CA GLY A 29 22.11 5.48 25.97
C GLY A 29 21.04 4.40 25.87
N VAL A 30 20.03 4.60 25.01
CA VAL A 30 19.00 3.61 24.70
C VAL A 30 19.45 2.81 23.47
N SER A 31 19.54 1.48 23.61
CA SER A 31 19.75 0.56 22.48
C SER A 31 18.42 0.21 21.83
N LEU A 32 18.36 0.29 20.50
CA LEU A 32 17.19 -0.11 19.70
C LEU A 32 17.55 -1.35 18.87
N ASP A 33 16.79 -2.43 19.06
CA ASP A 33 16.88 -3.64 18.24
C ASP A 33 15.75 -3.67 17.20
N LEU A 34 16.11 -3.94 15.94
CA LEU A 34 15.16 -4.04 14.83
C LEU A 34 15.03 -5.47 14.33
N PHE A 35 13.79 -5.96 14.21
CA PHE A 35 13.46 -7.29 13.71
C PHE A 35 12.57 -7.15 12.45
N GLY A 36 12.76 -8.00 11.43
CA GLY A 36 12.07 -7.86 10.14
C GLY A 36 12.37 -9.00 9.15
N ARG A 37 11.80 -8.96 7.94
CA ARG A 37 11.95 -10.00 6.90
C ARG A 37 12.90 -9.58 5.77
N ASN A 38 13.97 -10.35 5.51
CA ASN A 38 14.74 -10.26 4.26
C ASN A 38 15.21 -11.66 3.81
N ASN A 39 14.81 -12.04 2.59
CA ASN A 39 15.30 -13.19 1.80
C ASN A 39 15.38 -14.59 2.45
N GLY A 40 14.48 -14.90 3.40
CA GLY A 40 14.03 -16.28 3.62
C GLY A 40 15.07 -17.33 4.08
N GLN A 41 16.25 -16.94 4.54
CA GLN A 41 17.23 -17.89 5.10
C GLN A 41 17.42 -17.72 6.62
N PHE A 42 17.14 -18.80 7.34
CA PHE A 42 17.25 -18.91 8.79
C PHE A 42 18.67 -19.28 9.20
N LYS A 43 19.28 -18.51 10.11
CA LYS A 43 20.39 -18.97 10.95
C LYS A 43 20.17 -18.48 12.38
N SER A 44 20.19 -19.39 13.33
CA SER A 44 20.06 -19.11 14.76
C SER A 44 21.29 -18.35 15.25
N TYR A 45 21.07 -17.25 15.98
CA TYR A 45 22.11 -16.59 16.75
C TYR A 45 21.57 -16.17 18.12
N PRO A 46 22.25 -16.53 19.22
CA PRO A 46 21.96 -16.01 20.54
C PRO A 46 22.69 -14.67 20.69
N SER A 47 21.99 -13.56 20.47
CA SER A 47 22.38 -12.21 20.87
C SER A 47 21.27 -11.25 20.45
N ILE A 48 20.59 -10.60 21.40
CA ILE A 48 19.60 -9.53 21.17
C ILE A 48 20.34 -8.19 21.00
N LEU A 49 21.40 -8.20 20.19
CA LEU A 49 22.09 -7.04 19.63
C LEU A 49 22.73 -7.56 18.34
N THR A 50 21.92 -7.72 17.29
CA THR A 50 22.48 -8.06 15.97
C THR A 50 21.82 -7.23 14.89
N ASN A 51 22.65 -6.67 14.00
CA ASN A 51 22.25 -6.05 12.73
C ASN A 51 21.69 -7.09 11.73
N LYS A 52 20.87 -8.05 12.20
CA LYS A 52 20.31 -9.12 11.37
C LYS A 52 18.84 -9.35 11.69
N MET A 53 18.10 -9.45 10.59
CA MET A 53 16.65 -9.52 10.50
C MET A 53 16.11 -10.89 10.93
N LEU A 54 15.25 -10.92 11.96
CA LEU A 54 14.53 -12.12 12.39
C LEU A 54 13.05 -12.07 11.98
N VAL A 55 12.55 -13.19 11.47
CA VAL A 55 11.13 -13.40 11.17
C VAL A 55 10.41 -13.84 12.44
N LEU A 56 9.44 -13.06 12.91
CA LEU A 56 8.54 -13.47 13.99
C LEU A 56 7.45 -14.39 13.41
N ASP A 57 7.59 -15.70 13.64
CA ASP A 57 6.52 -16.67 13.42
C ASP A 57 5.87 -17.08 14.75
N ASP A 58 4.76 -17.83 14.69
CA ASP A 58 4.02 -18.26 15.88
C ASP A 58 4.86 -19.06 16.88
N LYS A 59 5.93 -19.71 16.42
CA LYS A 59 6.81 -20.53 17.26
C LYS A 59 7.84 -19.65 17.98
N LEU A 60 8.51 -18.75 17.26
CA LEU A 60 9.41 -17.75 17.84
C LEU A 60 8.66 -16.82 18.81
N TRP A 61 7.38 -16.53 18.52
CA TRP A 61 6.50 -15.76 19.40
C TRP A 61 6.26 -16.44 20.76
N ARG A 62 5.88 -17.73 20.78
CA ARG A 62 5.62 -18.48 22.03
C ARG A 62 6.90 -18.70 22.83
N ASP A 63 7.93 -19.17 22.15
CA ASP A 63 9.09 -19.78 22.78
C ASP A 63 10.22 -18.79 23.08
N VAL A 64 10.14 -17.52 22.64
CA VAL A 64 11.24 -16.56 22.81
C VAL A 64 10.74 -15.24 23.39
N LEU A 65 9.86 -14.52 22.72
CA LEU A 65 9.61 -13.11 23.07
C LEU A 65 8.91 -12.90 24.43
N SER A 66 7.94 -13.75 24.79
CA SER A 66 7.13 -13.55 26.00
C SER A 66 7.94 -13.56 27.31
N GLN A 67 9.05 -14.30 27.32
CA GLN A 67 9.95 -14.45 28.46
C GLN A 67 11.05 -13.38 28.55
N PHE A 68 11.21 -12.54 27.53
CA PHE A 68 12.18 -11.43 27.52
C PHE A 68 11.55 -10.04 27.73
N ARG A 69 10.23 -9.94 27.95
CA ARG A 69 9.60 -8.65 28.26
C ARG A 69 9.96 -8.23 29.69
N SER A 70 10.94 -7.34 29.83
CA SER A 70 11.20 -6.63 31.08
C SER A 70 10.32 -5.38 31.19
N TYR A 71 10.13 -4.87 32.41
CA TYR A 71 9.38 -3.62 32.65
C TYR A 71 10.11 -2.37 32.13
N ASP A 72 11.41 -2.47 31.85
CA ASP A 72 12.27 -1.34 31.49
C ASP A 72 12.51 -1.24 29.97
N SER A 73 11.84 -2.07 29.17
CA SER A 73 11.98 -2.10 27.71
C SER A 73 10.71 -1.61 26.99
N VAL A 74 10.89 -0.84 25.92
CA VAL A 74 9.81 -0.42 25.02
C VAL A 74 9.83 -1.25 23.74
N TRP A 75 8.69 -1.81 23.37
CA TRP A 75 8.56 -2.69 22.22
C TRP A 75 7.66 -2.07 21.15
N GLY A 76 8.14 -2.01 19.91
CA GLY A 76 7.36 -1.59 18.74
C GLY A 76 7.03 -2.78 17.83
N PHE A 77 5.81 -2.84 17.31
CA PHE A 77 5.42 -3.80 16.27
C PHE A 77 5.03 -3.07 15.00
N HIS A 78 5.63 -3.44 13.87
CA HIS A 78 5.28 -2.89 12.57
C HIS A 78 4.91 -4.01 11.61
N PHE A 79 3.68 -3.94 11.07
CA PHE A 79 3.14 -4.89 10.11
C PHE A 79 2.71 -4.19 8.81
N ASP A 80 3.45 -4.45 7.74
CA ASP A 80 3.16 -3.88 6.41
C ASP A 80 3.51 -4.88 5.30
N GLY A 81 3.05 -4.59 4.08
CA GLY A 81 3.38 -5.32 2.85
C GLY A 81 2.56 -6.57 2.58
N GLU A 82 1.77 -7.04 3.55
CA GLU A 82 0.78 -8.10 3.35
C GLU A 82 -0.39 -7.97 4.34
N SER A 83 -1.48 -8.67 4.06
CA SER A 83 -2.71 -8.66 4.86
C SER A 83 -2.70 -9.65 6.02
N ILE A 84 -3.49 -9.34 7.04
CA ILE A 84 -3.73 -10.22 8.20
C ILE A 84 -4.35 -11.58 7.81
N ASP A 85 -4.98 -11.73 6.65
CA ASP A 85 -5.50 -13.02 6.19
C ASP A 85 -4.38 -14.05 5.90
N TYR A 86 -3.18 -13.57 5.59
CA TYR A 86 -1.98 -14.42 5.46
C TYR A 86 -1.26 -14.61 6.80
N TYR A 87 -1.43 -13.67 7.73
CA TYR A 87 -0.78 -13.65 9.03
C TYR A 87 -1.80 -13.36 10.15
N PRO A 88 -2.73 -14.29 10.45
CA PRO A 88 -3.82 -14.01 11.38
C PRO A 88 -3.37 -13.58 12.78
N TRP A 89 -2.20 -14.06 13.21
CA TRP A 89 -1.59 -13.69 14.47
C TRP A 89 -1.32 -12.19 14.62
N ALA A 90 -1.11 -11.47 13.51
CA ALA A 90 -0.91 -10.01 13.52
C ALA A 90 -2.20 -9.24 13.87
N SER A 91 -3.34 -9.92 13.95
CA SER A 91 -4.62 -9.35 14.42
C SER A 91 -5.03 -9.86 15.81
N GLU A 92 -4.26 -10.75 16.42
CA GLU A 92 -4.60 -11.31 17.74
C GLU A 92 -4.34 -10.29 18.84
N TYR A 93 -5.41 -9.81 19.46
CA TYR A 93 -5.33 -8.78 20.50
C TYR A 93 -4.39 -9.12 21.67
N LYS A 94 -4.35 -10.38 22.10
CA LYS A 94 -3.46 -10.84 23.17
C LYS A 94 -1.98 -10.71 22.78
N LYS A 95 -1.67 -10.85 21.48
CA LYS A 95 -0.31 -10.71 20.94
C LYS A 95 0.05 -9.24 20.76
N LEU A 96 -0.88 -8.43 20.24
CA LEU A 96 -0.66 -6.99 20.04
C LEU A 96 -0.40 -6.23 21.36
N ARG A 97 -1.05 -6.62 22.46
CA ARG A 97 -0.80 -6.06 23.81
C ARG A 97 0.60 -6.30 24.37
N LEU A 98 1.42 -7.13 23.70
CA LEU A 98 2.83 -7.30 24.08
C LEU A 98 3.71 -6.12 23.67
N PHE A 99 3.23 -5.32 22.72
CA PHE A 99 3.95 -4.17 22.19
C PHE A 99 3.37 -2.89 22.79
N ASP A 100 4.24 -1.91 23.00
CA ASP A 100 3.85 -0.62 23.55
C ASP A 100 3.34 0.34 22.48
N VAL A 101 3.73 0.09 21.24
CA VAL A 101 3.20 0.78 20.08
C VAL A 101 3.14 -0.17 18.90
N THR A 102 2.04 -0.10 18.17
CA THR A 102 1.81 -0.92 16.98
C THR A 102 1.55 -0.05 15.76
N MET A 103 2.09 -0.44 14.61
CA MET A 103 1.90 0.22 13.33
C MET A 103 1.51 -0.81 12.27
N GLY A 104 0.56 -0.47 11.41
CA GLY A 104 0.25 -1.27 10.23
C GLY A 104 -0.86 -0.65 9.41
N TYR A 105 -1.40 -1.37 8.44
CA TYR A 105 -2.38 -0.77 7.53
C TYR A 105 -3.80 -0.62 8.12
N ASN A 106 -4.17 -1.44 9.11
CA ASN A 106 -5.55 -1.50 9.62
C ASN A 106 -5.79 -0.52 10.77
N ARG A 107 -6.71 0.43 10.57
CA ARG A 107 -6.96 1.54 11.50
C ARG A 107 -7.62 1.15 12.82
N GLN A 108 -8.23 -0.02 12.87
CA GLN A 108 -8.92 -0.52 14.07
C GLN A 108 -8.03 -1.44 14.91
N LEU A 109 -7.00 -2.04 14.29
CA LEU A 109 -6.12 -3.01 14.94
C LEU A 109 -4.83 -2.37 15.48
N TYR A 110 -4.29 -1.36 14.78
CA TYR A 110 -2.99 -0.78 15.09
C TYR A 110 -3.11 0.65 15.62
N ASP A 111 -2.17 1.05 16.47
CA ASP A 111 -2.12 2.41 17.02
C ASP A 111 -1.79 3.46 15.94
N TRP A 112 -0.98 3.09 14.95
CA TRP A 112 -0.67 3.92 13.80
C TRP A 112 -0.98 3.22 12.48
N ILE A 113 -1.48 4.02 11.54
CA ILE A 113 -1.69 3.57 10.17
C ILE A 113 -0.44 3.86 9.37
N THR A 114 0.11 2.84 8.74
CA THR A 114 1.18 3.02 7.78
C THR A 114 0.58 3.52 6.47
N PRO A 115 1.25 4.45 5.78
CA PRO A 115 0.79 4.96 4.49
C PRO A 115 0.65 3.89 3.39
N GLY A 116 1.21 2.70 3.63
CA GLY A 116 1.36 1.63 2.66
C GLY A 116 1.91 2.17 1.35
N TYR A 117 1.23 1.83 0.26
CA TYR A 117 1.63 2.20 -1.10
C TYR A 117 1.14 3.58 -1.56
N LEU A 118 0.20 4.22 -0.83
CA LEU A 118 -0.49 5.42 -1.29
C LEU A 118 0.49 6.58 -1.56
N LEU A 119 1.45 6.81 -0.67
CA LEU A 119 2.28 8.00 -0.68
C LEU A 119 3.11 8.21 -1.94
N HIS A 120 3.48 7.14 -2.63
CA HIS A 120 4.18 7.23 -3.91
C HIS A 120 3.33 7.89 -5.01
N TYR A 121 2.00 7.82 -4.86
CA TYR A 121 1.03 8.28 -5.85
C TYR A 121 0.38 9.61 -5.48
N VAL A 122 0.46 10.02 -4.20
CA VAL A 122 -0.16 11.26 -3.69
C VAL A 122 0.13 12.48 -4.56
N PRO A 123 1.39 12.79 -4.97
CA PRO A 123 1.64 13.97 -5.79
C PRO A 123 0.87 13.96 -7.11
N ASN A 124 0.75 12.81 -7.78
CA ASN A 124 0.01 12.67 -9.03
C ASN A 124 -1.52 12.71 -8.84
N ILE A 125 -1.99 12.47 -7.61
CA ILE A 125 -3.42 12.50 -7.27
C ILE A 125 -3.82 13.90 -6.80
N THR A 126 -3.03 14.56 -5.94
CA THR A 126 -3.43 15.81 -5.28
C THR A 126 -2.95 17.06 -5.99
N ASN A 127 -1.83 17.03 -6.71
CA ASN A 127 -1.31 18.20 -7.42
C ASN A 127 -1.96 18.34 -8.81
N PRO A 128 -2.77 19.38 -9.07
CA PRO A 128 -3.43 19.58 -10.37
C PRO A 128 -2.46 19.63 -11.56
N SER A 129 -1.24 20.14 -11.36
CA SER A 129 -0.23 20.26 -12.42
C SER A 129 0.42 18.93 -12.79
N LEU A 130 0.41 17.94 -11.89
CA LEU A 130 0.93 16.58 -12.15
C LEU A 130 -0.17 15.61 -12.59
N ARG A 131 -1.43 15.96 -12.36
CA ARG A 131 -2.56 15.08 -12.64
C ARG A 131 -2.81 15.02 -14.16
N LEU A 132 -2.97 13.81 -14.70
CA LEU A 132 -3.43 13.67 -16.08
C LEU A 132 -4.80 14.33 -16.23
N SER A 133 -4.94 15.24 -17.20
CA SER A 133 -6.24 15.83 -17.53
C SER A 133 -7.18 14.80 -18.14
N ALA A 134 -8.49 14.98 -17.97
CA ALA A 134 -9.47 14.09 -18.61
C ALA A 134 -9.29 14.06 -20.13
N ASN A 135 -8.99 15.20 -20.76
CA ASN A 135 -8.73 15.26 -22.20
C ASN A 135 -7.50 14.45 -22.59
N ASN A 136 -6.40 14.55 -21.85
CA ASN A 136 -5.18 13.77 -22.11
C ASN A 136 -5.48 12.28 -22.02
N VAL A 137 -6.23 11.85 -20.99
CA VAL A 137 -6.68 10.46 -20.89
C VAL A 137 -7.49 10.06 -22.11
N MET A 138 -8.50 10.85 -22.50
CA MET A 138 -9.32 10.52 -23.67
C MET A 138 -8.52 10.46 -24.97
N VAL A 139 -7.49 11.30 -25.15
CA VAL A 139 -6.59 11.25 -26.31
C VAL A 139 -5.77 9.95 -26.28
N MET A 140 -5.19 9.60 -25.13
CA MET A 140 -4.46 8.34 -24.94
C MET A 140 -5.34 7.10 -25.14
N LYS A 141 -6.65 7.18 -24.84
CA LYS A 141 -7.57 6.05 -25.02
C LYS A 141 -8.21 6.00 -26.41
N LYS A 142 -8.22 7.10 -27.16
CA LYS A 142 -8.77 7.15 -28.53
C LYS A 142 -8.00 6.21 -29.48
N SER A 143 -6.70 6.01 -29.24
CA SER A 143 -5.89 5.00 -29.93
C SER A 143 -6.30 3.57 -29.56
N VAL A 144 -6.58 3.27 -28.30
CA VAL A 144 -6.95 1.92 -27.84
C VAL A 144 -8.23 1.40 -28.52
N THR A 145 -9.22 2.26 -28.75
CA THR A 145 -10.47 1.92 -29.48
C THR A 145 -10.30 1.76 -31.01
N ALA A 146 -9.17 2.16 -31.58
CA ALA A 146 -8.94 2.20 -33.03
C ALA A 146 -8.01 1.08 -33.56
N TYR A 147 -7.41 0.26 -32.70
CA TYR A 147 -6.44 -0.76 -33.11
C TYR A 147 -7.02 -2.18 -32.95
N LYS A 148 -7.54 -2.71 -34.06
CA LYS A 148 -7.66 -4.16 -34.30
C LYS A 148 -6.60 -4.69 -35.26
N ASN A 149 -5.79 -3.80 -35.85
CA ASN A 149 -4.78 -4.17 -36.83
C ASN A 149 -3.41 -3.86 -36.22
N ASN A 150 -2.75 -4.89 -35.65
CA ASN A 150 -1.35 -4.91 -35.17
C ASN A 150 -0.98 -4.45 -33.74
N SER A 151 -1.90 -4.26 -32.79
CA SER A 151 -1.51 -4.03 -31.38
C SER A 151 -1.40 -5.34 -30.59
N GLU A 152 -0.34 -5.49 -29.80
CA GLU A 152 -0.22 -6.55 -28.79
C GLU A 152 -1.32 -6.47 -27.72
N ILE A 153 -2.05 -5.36 -27.67
CA ILE A 153 -3.25 -5.13 -26.86
C ILE A 153 -4.48 -5.53 -27.67
N THR A 154 -5.25 -6.45 -27.12
CA THR A 154 -6.40 -7.09 -27.76
C THR A 154 -7.71 -6.92 -26.99
N ALA A 155 -7.64 -6.43 -25.74
CA ALA A 155 -8.79 -6.29 -24.85
C ALA A 155 -8.92 -4.87 -24.25
N PRO A 156 -10.14 -4.44 -23.86
CA PRO A 156 -10.33 -3.18 -23.15
C PRO A 156 -9.85 -3.23 -21.68
N VAL A 157 -9.68 -4.42 -21.13
CA VAL A 157 -9.31 -4.68 -19.74
C VAL A 157 -7.95 -5.37 -19.70
N MET A 158 -7.07 -4.95 -18.79
CA MET A 158 -5.85 -5.70 -18.45
C MET A 158 -5.88 -6.30 -17.05
N TRP A 159 -5.12 -7.38 -16.89
CA TRP A 159 -4.81 -8.00 -15.60
C TRP A 159 -3.32 -8.36 -15.52
N ILE A 160 -2.67 -8.07 -14.38
CA ILE A 160 -1.24 -8.34 -14.21
C ILE A 160 -0.90 -8.70 -12.76
N ASN A 161 -1.09 -9.97 -12.41
CA ASN A 161 -0.86 -10.48 -11.06
C ASN A 161 0.11 -11.67 -11.06
N GLY A 162 0.96 -11.74 -10.02
CA GLY A 162 1.89 -12.85 -9.80
C GLY A 162 1.39 -13.92 -8.82
N ASN A 163 0.57 -13.54 -7.84
CA ASN A 163 0.04 -14.46 -6.83
C ASN A 163 -1.34 -15.03 -7.26
N CYS A 164 -1.38 -16.26 -7.74
CA CYS A 164 -2.63 -16.84 -8.27
C CYS A 164 -3.47 -17.55 -7.22
N ASN A 165 -2.96 -17.72 -6.00
CA ASN A 165 -3.65 -18.39 -4.89
C ASN A 165 -3.95 -17.36 -3.79
N ALA A 166 -4.56 -16.24 -4.20
CA ALA A 166 -4.88 -15.15 -3.30
C ALA A 166 -6.03 -15.52 -2.35
N LYS A 167 -5.95 -15.11 -1.08
CA LYS A 167 -7.02 -15.34 -0.08
C LYS A 167 -8.36 -14.69 -0.47
N SER A 168 -8.33 -13.69 -1.36
CA SER A 168 -9.51 -13.02 -1.88
C SER A 168 -10.38 -13.86 -2.82
N GLY A 169 -9.93 -15.04 -3.28
CA GLY A 169 -10.65 -15.81 -4.30
C GLY A 169 -10.65 -15.14 -5.68
N ARG A 170 -9.68 -14.24 -5.93
CA ARG A 170 -9.65 -13.44 -7.17
C ARG A 170 -9.50 -14.27 -8.42
N THR A 171 -8.84 -15.42 -8.34
CA THR A 171 -8.58 -16.26 -9.50
C THR A 171 -9.87 -16.89 -9.97
N GLU A 172 -10.68 -17.40 -9.03
CA GLU A 172 -12.02 -17.94 -9.30
C GLU A 172 -12.93 -16.85 -9.86
N TYR A 173 -12.91 -15.65 -9.27
CA TYR A 173 -13.66 -14.49 -9.79
C TYR A 173 -13.26 -14.16 -11.23
N MET A 174 -11.96 -14.09 -11.50
CA MET A 174 -11.43 -13.77 -12.83
C MET A 174 -11.73 -14.86 -13.86
N SER A 175 -11.69 -16.14 -13.46
CA SER A 175 -12.06 -17.26 -14.34
C SER A 175 -13.47 -17.09 -14.89
N GLU A 176 -14.42 -16.66 -14.05
CA GLU A 176 -15.79 -16.40 -14.49
C GLU A 176 -15.91 -15.07 -15.25
N PHE A 177 -15.29 -14.00 -14.76
CA PHE A 177 -15.32 -12.67 -15.40
C PHE A 177 -14.81 -12.73 -16.85
N MET A 178 -13.71 -13.44 -17.11
CA MET A 178 -13.08 -13.57 -18.43
C MET A 178 -13.94 -14.34 -19.45
N LYS A 179 -14.98 -15.07 -19.02
CA LYS A 179 -15.95 -15.68 -19.96
C LYS A 179 -16.89 -14.65 -20.57
N HIS A 180 -17.04 -13.50 -19.92
CA HIS A 180 -18.03 -12.48 -20.26
C HIS A 180 -17.40 -11.17 -20.75
N ILE A 181 -16.08 -11.03 -20.77
CA ILE A 181 -15.39 -9.90 -21.40
C ILE A 181 -13.94 -10.28 -21.69
N ASP A 182 -13.41 -9.80 -22.82
CA ASP A 182 -12.00 -10.00 -23.15
C ASP A 182 -11.12 -9.27 -22.12
N VAL A 183 -10.09 -9.97 -21.64
CA VAL A 183 -9.09 -9.46 -20.71
C VAL A 183 -7.71 -9.89 -21.17
N ASP A 184 -6.79 -8.95 -21.29
CA ASP A 184 -5.38 -9.23 -21.55
C ASP A 184 -4.65 -9.47 -20.22
N SER A 185 -4.24 -10.71 -19.97
CA SER A 185 -3.50 -11.11 -18.78
C SER A 185 -2.00 -11.25 -19.06
N TRP A 186 -1.23 -10.33 -18.49
CA TRP A 186 0.22 -10.20 -18.65
C TRP A 186 1.03 -10.81 -17.50
N GLY A 187 0.36 -11.12 -16.38
CA GLY A 187 0.99 -11.67 -15.18
C GLY A 187 1.27 -13.17 -15.28
N ALA A 188 1.53 -13.80 -14.14
CA ALA A 188 1.63 -15.26 -14.05
C ALA A 188 0.25 -15.93 -14.08
N CYS A 189 -0.80 -15.23 -13.63
CA CYS A 189 -2.14 -15.80 -13.47
C CYS A 189 -2.94 -15.74 -14.76
N MET A 190 -3.51 -16.88 -15.18
CA MET A 190 -4.34 -17.01 -16.40
C MET A 190 -3.72 -16.31 -17.61
N ARG A 191 -2.39 -16.43 -17.74
CA ARG A 191 -1.59 -15.73 -18.72
C ARG A 191 -2.06 -16.11 -20.13
N ASN A 192 -2.64 -15.15 -20.84
CA ASN A 192 -3.05 -15.30 -22.24
C ASN A 192 -2.27 -14.36 -23.17
N LYS A 193 -1.39 -13.52 -22.61
CA LYS A 193 -0.43 -12.71 -23.36
C LYS A 193 0.98 -13.27 -23.23
N GLY A 194 1.77 -13.06 -24.28
CA GLY A 194 3.19 -13.41 -24.33
C GLY A 194 4.04 -12.51 -23.43
N ASP A 195 5.28 -12.24 -23.84
CA ASP A 195 6.10 -11.25 -23.17
C ASP A 195 5.50 -9.85 -23.25
N LEU A 196 5.84 -8.99 -22.29
CA LEU A 196 5.40 -7.60 -22.30
C LEU A 196 5.80 -6.89 -23.60
N PRO A 197 5.10 -5.83 -24.00
CA PRO A 197 5.47 -5.09 -25.20
C PRO A 197 6.91 -4.57 -25.16
N PRO A 198 7.63 -4.54 -26.30
CA PRO A 198 9.06 -4.17 -26.33
C PRO A 198 9.38 -2.81 -25.70
N ASP A 199 8.47 -1.83 -25.85
CA ASP A 199 8.58 -0.52 -25.21
C ASP A 199 8.41 -0.60 -23.68
N ILE A 200 7.53 -1.48 -23.20
CA ILE A 200 7.35 -1.76 -21.76
C ILE A 200 8.55 -2.52 -21.19
N ILE A 201 9.10 -3.51 -21.91
CA ILE A 201 10.33 -4.23 -21.50
C ILE A 201 11.50 -3.25 -21.37
N ARG A 202 11.63 -2.31 -22.30
CA ARG A 202 12.69 -1.29 -22.25
C ARG A 202 12.57 -0.42 -20.99
N ILE A 203 11.34 -0.06 -20.58
CA ILE A 203 11.11 0.69 -19.33
C ILE A 203 11.43 -0.19 -18.11
N GLN A 204 11.06 -1.47 -18.13
CA GLN A 204 11.34 -2.41 -17.04
C GLN A 204 12.87 -2.55 -16.80
N GLY A 205 13.68 -2.39 -17.84
CA GLY A 205 15.15 -2.44 -17.73
C GLY A 205 15.71 -3.86 -17.60
N GLY A 206 14.96 -4.88 -18.05
CA GLY A 206 15.36 -6.30 -18.06
C GLY A 206 14.52 -7.20 -17.14
N LYS A 207 14.77 -8.52 -17.19
CA LYS A 207 14.16 -9.52 -16.30
C LYS A 207 14.82 -9.47 -14.93
N GLY A 208 14.35 -8.56 -14.07
CA GLY A 208 14.69 -8.55 -12.64
C GLY A 208 13.45 -8.88 -11.82
N ASP A 209 13.57 -9.82 -10.89
CA ASP A 209 12.46 -10.35 -10.08
C ASP A 209 12.00 -9.38 -8.98
N ASP A 210 12.58 -8.17 -8.93
CA ASP A 210 12.27 -7.14 -7.95
C ASP A 210 11.01 -6.35 -8.35
N PHE A 211 9.85 -6.84 -7.91
CA PHE A 211 8.56 -6.16 -8.03
C PHE A 211 8.50 -4.75 -7.42
N TRP A 212 9.49 -4.38 -6.59
CA TRP A 212 9.62 -3.05 -5.98
C TRP A 212 10.64 -2.14 -6.68
N ASN A 213 11.23 -2.60 -7.78
CA ASN A 213 12.06 -1.75 -8.61
C ASN A 213 11.21 -0.62 -9.24
N LEU A 214 11.70 0.62 -9.16
CA LEU A 214 11.06 1.80 -9.77
C LEU A 214 10.78 1.59 -11.26
N ASN A 215 11.67 0.90 -11.97
CA ASN A 215 11.50 0.57 -13.39
C ASN A 215 10.27 -0.33 -13.62
N TRP A 216 10.02 -1.30 -12.74
CA TRP A 216 8.83 -2.15 -12.83
C TRP A 216 7.54 -1.37 -12.58
N ILE A 217 7.54 -0.50 -11.56
CA ILE A 217 6.38 0.35 -11.26
C ILE A 217 6.06 1.23 -12.48
N GLN A 218 7.08 1.84 -13.09
CA GLN A 218 6.92 2.64 -14.30
C GLN A 218 6.42 1.82 -15.49
N ALA A 219 6.98 0.63 -15.71
CA ALA A 219 6.57 -0.27 -16.79
C ALA A 219 5.10 -0.71 -16.64
N LYS A 220 4.70 -1.11 -15.43
CA LYS A 220 3.31 -1.52 -15.14
C LYS A 220 2.33 -0.35 -15.30
N MET A 221 2.71 0.85 -14.87
CA MET A 221 1.89 2.05 -15.08
C MET A 221 1.81 2.44 -16.56
N ALA A 222 2.91 2.34 -17.31
CA ALA A 222 2.93 2.58 -18.76
C ALA A 222 2.02 1.58 -19.48
N LEU A 223 2.09 0.30 -19.13
CA LEU A 223 1.17 -0.72 -19.66
C LEU A 223 -0.29 -0.38 -19.32
N SER A 224 -0.57 -0.04 -18.06
CA SER A 224 -1.91 0.37 -17.60
C SER A 224 -2.45 1.57 -18.36
N SER A 225 -1.58 2.50 -18.75
CA SER A 225 -1.97 3.68 -19.53
C SER A 225 -2.49 3.33 -20.93
N ASN A 226 -2.29 2.11 -21.41
CA ASN A 226 -2.83 1.63 -22.69
C ASN A 226 -4.18 0.91 -22.59
N TYR A 227 -4.78 0.75 -21.39
CA TYR A 227 -6.06 0.06 -21.22
C TYR A 227 -7.14 0.97 -20.67
N LEU A 228 -8.40 0.80 -21.11
CA LEU A 228 -9.53 1.51 -20.52
C LEU A 228 -9.68 1.14 -19.05
N PHE A 229 -9.53 -0.15 -18.74
CA PHE A 229 -9.68 -0.68 -17.39
C PHE A 229 -8.50 -1.55 -16.97
N THR A 230 -8.20 -1.53 -15.68
CA THR A 230 -7.21 -2.41 -15.06
C THR A 230 -7.86 -3.13 -13.89
N ILE A 231 -7.74 -4.46 -13.86
CA ILE A 231 -8.19 -5.27 -12.73
C ILE A 231 -7.34 -4.94 -11.51
N ALA A 232 -7.99 -4.46 -10.45
CA ALA A 232 -7.39 -4.03 -9.19
C ALA A 232 -7.97 -4.85 -8.02
N ILE A 233 -7.91 -6.19 -8.13
CA ILE A 233 -8.36 -7.10 -7.07
C ILE A 233 -7.21 -7.42 -6.12
N GLU A 234 -7.39 -7.07 -4.84
CA GLU A 234 -6.39 -7.28 -3.78
C GLU A 234 -6.15 -8.76 -3.48
N ASN A 235 -5.06 -9.04 -2.75
CA ASN A 235 -4.78 -10.40 -2.30
C ASN A 235 -5.80 -10.90 -1.24
N SER A 236 -6.47 -9.97 -0.54
CA SER A 236 -7.37 -10.24 0.58
C SER A 236 -8.47 -9.17 0.67
N LEU A 237 -9.62 -9.53 1.24
CA LEU A 237 -10.81 -8.67 1.31
C LEU A 237 -11.03 -8.15 2.74
N THR A 238 -10.04 -7.43 3.27
CA THR A 238 -10.01 -6.95 4.67
C THR A 238 -10.08 -5.43 4.74
N TYR A 239 -10.66 -4.88 5.81
CA TYR A 239 -10.71 -3.43 6.04
C TYR A 239 -9.32 -2.80 5.92
N ASP A 240 -9.25 -1.66 5.25
CA ASP A 240 -8.04 -0.85 5.04
C ASP A 240 -6.90 -1.46 4.22
N TYR A 241 -7.04 -2.68 3.70
CA TYR A 241 -6.02 -3.28 2.85
C TYR A 241 -6.11 -2.72 1.42
N VAL A 242 -5.49 -1.56 1.21
CA VAL A 242 -5.45 -0.85 -0.08
C VAL A 242 -4.02 -0.71 -0.56
N THR A 243 -3.72 -1.30 -1.72
CA THR A 243 -2.35 -1.40 -2.22
C THR A 243 -2.11 -0.63 -3.52
N GLU A 244 -0.91 -0.77 -4.09
CA GLU A 244 -0.55 -0.19 -5.37
C GLU A 244 -1.50 -0.56 -6.51
N LYS A 245 -2.24 -1.68 -6.37
CA LYS A 245 -3.22 -2.16 -7.37
C LYS A 245 -4.32 -1.16 -7.64
N LEU A 246 -4.75 -0.40 -6.64
CA LEU A 246 -5.69 0.71 -6.84
C LEU A 246 -4.98 1.92 -7.47
N TRP A 247 -3.86 2.33 -6.89
CA TRP A 247 -3.26 3.63 -7.16
C TRP A 247 -2.58 3.72 -8.52
N GLN A 248 -1.89 2.66 -8.95
CA GLN A 248 -1.17 2.63 -10.22
C GLN A 248 -2.08 2.89 -11.43
N PRO A 249 -3.18 2.13 -11.63
CA PRO A 249 -4.09 2.40 -12.74
C PRO A 249 -4.76 3.76 -12.63
N LEU A 250 -5.15 4.17 -11.41
CA LEU A 250 -5.77 5.47 -11.18
C LEU A 250 -4.84 6.62 -11.60
N VAL A 251 -3.54 6.56 -11.30
CA VAL A 251 -2.57 7.55 -11.77
C VAL A 251 -2.32 7.43 -13.27
N ALA A 252 -2.22 6.20 -13.81
CA ALA A 252 -1.94 5.93 -15.23
C ALA A 252 -3.10 6.29 -16.19
N GLY A 253 -4.27 6.67 -15.68
CA GLY A 253 -5.41 7.01 -16.52
C GLY A 253 -6.24 5.81 -16.97
N SER A 254 -6.05 4.64 -16.35
CA SER A 254 -6.93 3.48 -16.48
C SER A 254 -7.93 3.45 -15.34
N VAL A 255 -9.19 3.10 -15.60
CA VAL A 255 -10.20 3.00 -14.54
C VAL A 255 -9.99 1.68 -13.78
N PRO A 256 -9.71 1.70 -12.47
CA PRO A 256 -9.57 0.48 -11.68
C PRO A 256 -10.92 -0.26 -11.57
N ILE A 257 -10.93 -1.56 -11.87
CA ILE A 257 -12.02 -2.48 -11.51
C ILE A 257 -11.61 -3.13 -10.19
N TYR A 258 -12.17 -2.64 -9.09
CA TYR A 258 -11.63 -2.84 -7.75
C TYR A 258 -12.44 -3.83 -6.92
N LEU A 259 -11.73 -4.70 -6.20
CA LEU A 259 -12.27 -5.51 -5.10
C LEU A 259 -11.16 -5.72 -4.06
N GLY A 260 -11.40 -5.33 -2.82
CA GLY A 260 -10.37 -5.36 -1.78
C GLY A 260 -10.90 -4.88 -0.44
N ALA A 261 -10.44 -3.70 -0.01
CA ALA A 261 -10.86 -3.11 1.24
C ALA A 261 -12.39 -2.96 1.34
N ARG A 262 -12.95 -3.43 2.45
CA ARG A 262 -14.40 -3.41 2.70
C ARG A 262 -14.97 -2.01 2.90
N ASN A 263 -14.10 -1.04 3.15
CA ASN A 263 -14.38 0.38 3.32
C ASN A 263 -13.58 1.21 2.30
N ILE A 264 -13.47 0.75 1.05
CA ILE A 264 -12.69 1.45 0.03
C ILE A 264 -13.10 2.92 -0.15
N GLU A 265 -14.36 3.25 0.08
CA GLU A 265 -14.92 4.60 -0.01
C GLU A 265 -14.11 5.62 0.78
N ASP A 266 -13.66 5.21 1.97
CA ASP A 266 -12.79 5.98 2.84
C ASP A 266 -11.52 6.41 2.11
N TRP A 267 -10.91 5.50 1.36
CA TRP A 267 -9.61 5.71 0.73
C TRP A 267 -9.67 6.44 -0.60
N LEU A 268 -10.84 6.58 -1.24
CA LEU A 268 -10.89 7.12 -2.60
C LEU A 268 -10.68 8.65 -2.64
N PRO A 269 -9.92 9.18 -3.62
CA PRO A 269 -9.81 10.61 -3.83
C PRO A 269 -11.07 11.22 -4.44
N CYS A 270 -12.03 10.41 -4.87
CA CYS A 270 -13.25 10.84 -5.56
C CYS A 270 -14.39 9.81 -5.41
N LYS A 271 -15.64 10.21 -5.66
CA LYS A 271 -16.80 9.29 -5.57
C LYS A 271 -16.93 8.33 -6.76
N ASN A 272 -16.45 8.73 -7.94
CA ASN A 272 -16.60 8.00 -9.19
C ASN A 272 -15.28 7.92 -9.95
N CYS A 273 -14.34 7.12 -9.44
CA CYS A 273 -13.01 6.89 -10.04
C CYS A 273 -12.71 5.40 -10.24
N ILE A 274 -13.55 4.51 -9.71
CA ILE A 274 -13.38 3.06 -9.77
C ILE A 274 -14.70 2.41 -10.17
N ILE A 275 -14.61 1.23 -10.78
CA ILE A 275 -15.73 0.29 -10.85
C ILE A 275 -15.59 -0.63 -9.64
N ASP A 276 -16.44 -0.45 -8.64
CA ASP A 276 -16.44 -1.25 -7.42
C ASP A 276 -17.20 -2.55 -7.62
N LEU A 277 -16.49 -3.67 -7.55
CA LEU A 277 -17.05 -4.99 -7.81
C LEU A 277 -18.07 -5.44 -6.76
N ARG A 278 -18.08 -4.84 -5.56
CA ARG A 278 -19.07 -5.15 -4.51
C ARG A 278 -20.50 -4.75 -4.92
N GLN A 279 -20.65 -3.91 -5.93
CA GLN A 279 -21.95 -3.45 -6.43
C GLN A 279 -22.64 -4.48 -7.33
N PHE A 280 -21.96 -5.56 -7.72
CA PHE A 280 -22.48 -6.59 -8.62
C PHE A 280 -22.68 -7.90 -7.87
N LYS A 281 -23.75 -8.63 -8.19
CA LYS A 281 -24.02 -9.93 -7.57
C LYS A 281 -23.15 -11.04 -8.15
N THR A 282 -22.71 -10.88 -9.40
CA THR A 282 -21.94 -11.90 -10.12
C THR A 282 -20.84 -11.28 -11.01
N PRO A 283 -19.77 -12.03 -11.32
CA PRO A 283 -18.75 -11.59 -12.27
C PRO A 283 -19.31 -11.28 -13.67
N LYS A 284 -20.36 -12.00 -14.10
CA LYS A 284 -21.07 -11.74 -15.35
C LYS A 284 -21.68 -10.34 -15.38
N GLU A 285 -22.41 -9.98 -14.33
CA GLU A 285 -23.08 -8.67 -14.21
C GLU A 285 -22.05 -7.53 -14.21
N ALA A 286 -20.91 -7.73 -13.52
CA ALA A 286 -19.78 -6.81 -13.56
C ALA A 286 -19.18 -6.68 -14.96
N ALA A 287 -18.95 -7.78 -15.67
CA ALA A 287 -18.39 -7.78 -17.02
C ALA A 287 -19.33 -7.08 -18.03
N GLU A 288 -20.63 -7.30 -17.93
CA GLU A 288 -21.66 -6.61 -18.74
C GLU A 288 -21.65 -5.10 -18.49
N PHE A 289 -21.53 -4.68 -17.22
CA PHE A 289 -21.40 -3.28 -16.88
C PHE A 289 -20.10 -2.67 -17.42
N VAL A 290 -18.96 -3.33 -17.24
CA VAL A 290 -17.67 -2.88 -17.79
C VAL A 290 -17.75 -2.73 -19.30
N ARG A 291 -18.37 -3.67 -20.01
CA ARG A 291 -18.60 -3.59 -21.46
C ARG A 291 -19.46 -2.38 -21.84
N LYS A 292 -20.52 -2.09 -21.08
CA LYS A 292 -21.36 -0.90 -21.27
C LYS A 292 -20.56 0.40 -21.09
N VAL A 293 -19.68 0.45 -20.09
CA VAL A 293 -18.80 1.62 -19.88
C VAL A 293 -17.79 1.72 -21.03
N ALA A 294 -17.21 0.62 -21.47
CA ALA A 294 -16.23 0.58 -22.56
C ALA A 294 -16.77 1.13 -23.89
N THR A 295 -18.03 0.84 -24.21
CA THR A 295 -18.68 1.25 -25.47
C THR A 295 -19.36 2.61 -25.39
N ASN A 296 -19.58 3.15 -24.18
CA ASN A 296 -20.20 4.46 -23.98
C ASN A 296 -19.16 5.49 -23.54
N LYS A 297 -18.65 6.27 -24.50
CA LYS A 297 -17.66 7.32 -24.26
C LYS A 297 -18.08 8.33 -23.19
N SER A 298 -19.35 8.74 -23.16
CA SER A 298 -19.85 9.72 -22.18
C SER A 298 -19.84 9.12 -20.77
N LEU A 299 -20.26 7.85 -20.64
CA LEU A 299 -20.22 7.13 -19.37
C LEU A 299 -18.78 6.92 -18.89
N TYR A 300 -17.88 6.47 -19.76
CA TYR A 300 -16.45 6.32 -19.44
C TYR A 300 -15.83 7.65 -18.95
N GLN A 301 -16.13 8.77 -19.63
CA GLN A 301 -15.65 10.10 -19.24
C GLN A 301 -16.06 10.49 -17.82
N THR A 302 -17.18 9.97 -17.29
CA THR A 302 -17.61 10.28 -15.91
C THR A 302 -16.59 9.81 -14.87
N TYR A 303 -15.83 8.74 -15.13
CA TYR A 303 -14.78 8.23 -14.24
C TYR A 303 -13.52 9.09 -14.22
N HIS A 304 -13.43 10.08 -15.11
CA HIS A 304 -12.28 10.99 -15.23
C HIS A 304 -12.61 12.43 -14.81
N ARG A 305 -13.88 12.75 -14.52
CA ARG A 305 -14.32 14.11 -14.13
C ARG A 305 -13.61 14.62 -12.88
N TRP A 306 -13.30 13.74 -11.93
CA TRP A 306 -12.60 14.09 -10.70
C TRP A 306 -11.23 14.73 -10.96
N ARG A 307 -10.64 14.52 -12.15
CA ARG A 307 -9.29 15.02 -12.47
C ARG A 307 -9.22 16.54 -12.55
N SER A 308 -10.33 17.24 -12.77
CA SER A 308 -10.39 18.70 -12.69
C SER A 308 -11.02 19.22 -11.40
N GLN A 309 -11.26 18.34 -10.41
CA GLN A 309 -11.93 18.68 -9.15
C GLN A 309 -10.98 18.55 -7.96
N PRO A 310 -11.26 19.23 -6.84
CA PRO A 310 -10.62 18.92 -5.56
C PRO A 310 -10.85 17.45 -5.18
N VAL A 311 -9.86 16.86 -4.50
CA VAL A 311 -10.04 15.53 -3.90
C VAL A 311 -11.06 15.58 -2.77
N LEU A 312 -11.66 14.44 -2.42
CA LEU A 312 -12.58 14.37 -1.28
C LEU A 312 -11.90 14.80 0.02
N LYS A 313 -12.67 15.45 0.90
CA LYS A 313 -12.19 15.92 2.22
C LYS A 313 -11.60 14.77 3.03
N GLN A 314 -12.27 13.63 3.10
CA GLN A 314 -11.77 12.42 3.76
C GLN A 314 -10.40 11.98 3.23
N PHE A 315 -10.20 12.00 1.91
CA PHE A 315 -8.90 11.69 1.31
C PHE A 315 -7.84 12.71 1.69
N GLN A 316 -8.17 14.00 1.69
CA GLN A 316 -7.24 15.04 2.16
C GLN A 316 -6.84 14.82 3.62
N ASN A 317 -7.75 14.37 4.48
CA ASN A 317 -7.45 14.07 5.87
C ASN A 317 -6.47 12.91 6.01
N ILE A 318 -6.62 11.85 5.21
CA ILE A 318 -5.65 10.74 5.14
C ILE A 318 -4.27 11.27 4.76
N ILE A 319 -4.18 12.16 3.76
CA ILE A 319 -2.90 12.72 3.34
C ILE A 319 -2.29 13.57 4.45
N ASN A 320 -3.08 14.41 5.12
CA ASN A 320 -2.61 15.21 6.24
C ASN A 320 -2.10 14.32 7.38
N TYR A 321 -2.81 13.22 7.67
CA TYR A 321 -2.37 12.22 8.64
C TYR A 321 -1.03 11.62 8.22
N PHE A 322 -0.84 11.20 6.97
CA PHE A 322 0.42 10.62 6.51
C PHE A 322 1.56 11.64 6.37
N ASP A 323 1.28 12.89 6.03
CA ASP A 323 2.27 13.98 6.05
C ASP A 323 2.78 14.24 7.46
N TYR A 324 1.89 14.15 8.45
CA TYR A 324 2.25 14.26 9.85
C TYR A 324 2.99 13.01 10.35
N SER A 325 2.43 11.81 10.13
CA SER A 325 3.00 10.57 10.64
C SER A 325 4.37 10.29 10.07
N ARG A 326 4.64 10.65 8.81
CA ARG A 326 5.97 10.55 8.20
C ARG A 326 7.08 11.36 8.87
N LYS A 327 6.74 12.36 9.69
CA LYS A 327 7.71 13.08 10.53
C LYS A 327 8.25 12.19 11.65
N TYR A 328 7.63 11.03 11.89
CA TYR A 328 7.96 10.08 12.93
C TYR A 328 8.06 8.68 12.32
N SER A 329 9.27 8.15 12.20
CA SER A 329 9.41 6.73 11.91
C SER A 329 9.06 5.90 13.14
N MET A 330 8.77 4.60 12.99
CA MET A 330 8.50 3.72 14.13
C MET A 330 9.64 3.80 15.15
N GLU A 331 10.86 3.81 14.63
CA GLU A 331 12.09 3.89 15.40
C GLU A 331 12.17 5.19 16.21
N CYS A 332 11.75 6.32 15.62
CA CYS A 332 11.69 7.59 16.35
C CYS A 332 10.64 7.54 17.48
N ILE A 333 9.46 6.96 17.22
CA ILE A 333 8.40 6.82 18.22
C ILE A 333 8.88 5.97 19.40
N VAL A 334 9.51 4.82 19.12
CA VAL A 334 10.07 3.94 20.15
C VAL A 334 11.20 4.62 20.92
N CYS A 335 12.11 5.34 20.25
CA CYS A 335 13.17 6.10 20.92
C CYS A 335 12.62 7.15 21.89
N ASP A 336 11.59 7.91 21.48
CA ASP A 336 10.98 8.93 22.33
C ASP A 336 10.31 8.31 23.56
N MET A 337 9.61 7.19 23.39
CA MET A 337 9.00 6.44 24.49
C MET A 337 10.05 5.95 25.50
N ALA A 338 11.15 5.39 25.02
CA ALA A 338 12.22 4.88 25.87
C ALA A 338 12.91 6.02 26.63
N HIS A 339 13.08 7.19 26.01
CA HIS A 339 13.63 8.37 26.66
C HIS A 339 12.74 8.88 27.81
N ASP A 340 11.42 8.96 27.59
CA ASP A 340 10.44 9.39 28.60
C ASP A 340 10.44 8.45 29.82
N ILE A 341 10.59 7.14 29.61
CA ILE A 341 10.72 6.18 30.72
C ILE A 341 12.05 6.39 31.45
N ASN A 342 13.18 6.38 30.73
CA ASN A 342 14.51 6.36 31.33
C ASN A 342 14.84 7.66 32.10
N ILE A 343 14.49 8.83 31.55
CA ILE A 343 14.85 10.12 32.15
C ILE A 343 13.75 10.66 33.07
N LEU A 344 12.47 10.43 32.75
CA LEU A 344 11.38 11.10 33.46
C LEU A 344 10.63 10.16 34.41
N GLY A 345 10.85 8.84 34.35
CA GLY A 345 10.07 7.85 35.10
C GLY A 345 8.57 7.93 34.79
N LYS A 346 8.19 8.46 33.62
CA LYS A 346 6.80 8.75 33.26
C LYS A 346 6.22 7.63 32.41
N ASN A 347 4.89 7.45 32.51
CA ASN A 347 4.14 6.58 31.62
C ASN A 347 4.08 7.20 30.20
N PRO A 348 4.76 6.62 29.19
CA PRO A 348 4.92 7.22 27.86
C PRO A 348 3.60 7.26 27.08
N TYR A 349 2.65 6.38 27.41
CA TYR A 349 1.34 6.32 26.75
C TYR A 349 0.52 7.58 26.97
N SER A 350 0.73 8.32 28.07
CA SER A 350 -0.04 9.54 28.37
C SER A 350 0.33 10.71 27.46
N ASN A 351 1.62 10.88 27.15
CA ASN A 351 2.11 11.91 26.23
C ASN A 351 1.76 11.56 24.79
N ILE A 352 1.97 10.30 24.39
CA ILE A 352 1.62 9.85 23.05
C ILE A 352 0.12 9.86 22.84
N ARG A 353 -0.71 9.37 23.77
CA ARG A 353 -2.17 9.51 23.66
C ARG A 353 -2.63 10.97 23.70
N LYS A 354 -1.94 11.88 24.40
CA LYS A 354 -2.26 13.32 24.34
C LYS A 354 -1.94 13.91 22.97
N ILE A 355 -0.76 13.62 22.42
CA ILE A 355 -0.37 13.99 21.05
C ILE A 355 -1.37 13.39 20.05
N LEU A 356 -1.65 12.09 20.15
CA LEU A 356 -2.65 11.38 19.34
C LEU A 356 -4.07 11.93 19.54
N SER A 357 -4.45 12.35 20.75
CA SER A 357 -5.77 12.94 21.04
C SER A 357 -5.90 14.37 20.49
N SER A 358 -4.78 15.09 20.40
CA SER A 358 -4.69 16.42 19.78
C SER A 358 -4.61 16.36 18.25
N LEU A 359 -4.14 15.24 17.71
CA LEU A 359 -4.15 14.87 16.30
C LEU A 359 -5.35 14.01 15.94
N ASN A 360 -6.15 13.65 16.94
CA ASN A 360 -7.33 12.87 16.77
C ASN A 360 -8.26 13.75 15.98
N PRO A 361 -8.86 13.13 14.98
CA PRO A 361 -10.24 12.91 15.24
C PRO A 361 -10.72 11.65 14.55
N PHE A 362 -11.12 10.68 15.36
CA PHE A 362 -12.23 9.80 15.05
C PHE A 362 -13.52 10.59 14.71
N GLU A 363 -13.51 11.94 14.77
CA GLU A 363 -14.58 12.85 14.33
C GLU A 363 -14.30 13.71 13.07
N TRP A 364 -13.09 13.74 12.47
CA TRP A 364 -12.80 14.58 11.29
C TRP A 364 -11.93 13.93 10.22
N VAL A 365 -11.27 12.79 10.45
CA VAL A 365 -10.56 12.08 9.36
C VAL A 365 -11.52 11.23 8.54
N TRP A 366 -12.62 10.77 9.17
CA TRP A 366 -13.64 9.91 8.59
C TRP A 366 -15.03 10.50 8.75
#